data_AF-A0A6J5YF51-F1
#
_entry.id   AF-A0A6J5YF51-F1
#
_cell.length_a   1.000
_cell.length_b   1.000
_cell.length_c   1.000
_cell.angle_alpha   90.00
_cell.angle_beta   90.00
_cell.angle_gamma   90.00
#
_symmetry.space_group_name_H-M   'P 1'
#
loop_
_entity.id
_entity.type
_entity.pdbx_description
1 polymer ?
#
loop_
_entity_poly.entity_id
_entity_poly.type
_entity_poly.pdbx_seq_one_letter_code
_entity_poly.pdbx_strand_id
1 'polypeptide(L)'
;MKCIYVAIGQKASTVAQTVNTLTEYGAMEYTCVVVAPASDPAPFKYLAPYAGCAIGQHWMDNGEHGLIVYDDLSKQAEAYRQLALLLRRPPGREAYPGDVFYLHSRLLERSAKLSDELGAGSLTALPVIETKAGDVSAYIPTNVISITDGQVYLQDDLFKSGVRPAVDVGISVSRVGSAAQIKAMKKVSGTLKLDLAQFRELEAFATFGSELDKISAAQLERGYRLTELLKQNLNSPMPVEEQVVVILAGTKGYLDNIPVTDVKRFEKDLLDFMRSRYGNLLDEIRSSGDLPGAVEGAVAEFKLEFVPSETASTGTTEA
;
A
#
# COMPACT_ATOMS: atom_id res chain seq x y z
N MET A 1 -1.50 -15.51 -11.34
CA MET A 1 -2.34 -14.38 -10.90
C MET A 1 -2.57 -13.48 -12.09
N LYS A 2 -3.82 -13.06 -12.32
CA LYS A 2 -4.21 -12.19 -13.44
C LYS A 2 -4.61 -10.82 -12.90
N CYS A 3 -4.36 -9.76 -13.65
CA CYS A 3 -4.62 -8.38 -13.23
C CYS A 3 -5.64 -7.70 -14.14
N ILE A 4 -6.42 -6.78 -13.58
CA ILE A 4 -7.37 -5.94 -14.29
C ILE A 4 -7.19 -4.50 -13.83
N TYR A 5 -6.97 -3.59 -14.77
CA TYR A 5 -6.96 -2.16 -14.51
C TYR A 5 -8.15 -1.50 -15.21
N VAL A 6 -9.10 -0.96 -14.45
CA VAL A 6 -10.28 -0.28 -14.96
C VAL A 6 -10.09 1.22 -14.85
N ALA A 7 -9.82 1.89 -15.97
CA ALA A 7 -9.66 3.34 -16.05
C ALA A 7 -10.99 4.03 -16.36
N ILE A 8 -11.48 4.86 -15.43
CA ILE A 8 -12.82 5.45 -15.43
C ILE A 8 -12.67 6.98 -15.44
N GLY A 9 -13.08 7.62 -16.53
CA GLY A 9 -13.04 9.07 -16.66
C GLY A 9 -11.63 9.68 -16.67
N GLN A 10 -10.57 8.86 -16.80
CA GLN A 10 -9.20 9.32 -16.91
C GLN A 10 -8.91 9.90 -18.31
N LYS A 11 -7.88 10.74 -18.43
CA LYS A 11 -7.41 11.20 -19.74
C LYS A 11 -6.79 10.02 -20.50
N ALA A 12 -7.14 9.85 -21.77
CA ALA A 12 -6.62 8.74 -22.58
C ALA A 12 -5.07 8.71 -22.63
N SER A 13 -4.42 9.87 -22.63
CA SER A 13 -2.96 9.97 -22.57
C SER A 13 -2.36 9.44 -21.26
N THR A 14 -3.03 9.65 -20.13
CA THR A 14 -2.61 9.12 -18.82
C THR A 14 -2.73 7.60 -18.80
N VAL A 15 -3.84 7.07 -19.33
CA VAL A 15 -4.01 5.61 -19.44
C VAL A 15 -2.94 5.00 -20.35
N ALA A 16 -2.62 5.65 -21.48
CA ALA A 16 -1.56 5.20 -22.37
C ALA A 16 -0.18 5.17 -21.69
N GLN A 17 0.14 6.15 -20.85
CA GLN A 17 1.37 6.13 -20.05
C GLN A 17 1.41 4.93 -19.10
N THR A 18 0.32 4.65 -18.38
CA THR A 18 0.21 3.48 -17.50
C THR A 18 0.40 2.17 -18.29
N VAL A 19 -0.26 2.03 -19.44
CA VAL A 19 -0.12 0.84 -20.30
C VAL A 19 1.31 0.67 -20.81
N ASN A 20 1.97 1.77 -21.18
CA ASN A 20 3.38 1.72 -21.59
C ASN A 20 4.27 1.26 -20.44
N THR A 21 4.10 1.78 -19.22
CA THR A 21 4.84 1.30 -18.05
C THR A 21 4.58 -0.19 -17.80
N LEU A 22 3.33 -0.65 -17.83
CA LEU A 22 3.03 -2.08 -17.68
C LEU A 22 3.70 -2.93 -18.77
N THR A 23 3.81 -2.41 -19.99
CA THR A 23 4.46 -3.11 -21.11
C THR A 23 5.98 -3.16 -20.92
N GLU A 24 6.61 -2.04 -20.54
CA GLU A 24 8.06 -1.94 -20.29
C GLU A 24 8.53 -2.90 -19.20
N TYR A 25 7.72 -3.10 -18.16
CA TYR A 25 8.01 -4.03 -17.06
C TYR A 25 7.47 -5.46 -17.30
N GLY A 26 6.94 -5.76 -18.50
CA GLY A 26 6.42 -7.09 -18.85
C GLY A 26 5.11 -7.50 -18.15
N ALA A 27 4.48 -6.59 -17.40
CA ALA A 27 3.26 -6.83 -16.64
C ALA A 27 2.00 -6.92 -17.52
N MET A 28 2.07 -6.45 -18.77
CA MET A 28 0.92 -6.44 -19.68
C MET A 28 0.51 -7.87 -20.11
N GLU A 29 1.41 -8.85 -20.09
CA GLU A 29 1.13 -10.24 -20.50
C GLU A 29 0.04 -10.93 -19.65
N TYR A 30 -0.12 -10.48 -18.40
CA TYR A 30 -1.11 -11.01 -17.46
C TYR A 30 -2.14 -9.95 -17.03
N THR A 31 -2.18 -8.79 -17.69
CA THR A 31 -3.07 -7.67 -17.33
C THR A 31 -4.09 -7.39 -18.42
N CYS A 32 -5.37 -7.30 -18.03
CA CYS A 32 -6.43 -6.75 -18.87
C CYS A 32 -6.69 -5.28 -18.50
N VAL A 33 -6.81 -4.40 -19.50
CA VAL A 33 -7.09 -2.98 -19.27
C VAL A 33 -8.46 -2.63 -19.85
N VAL A 34 -9.38 -2.17 -18.99
CA VAL A 34 -10.73 -1.73 -19.37
C VAL A 34 -10.76 -0.21 -19.31
N VAL A 35 -11.08 0.45 -20.42
CA VAL A 35 -10.92 1.90 -20.55
C VAL A 35 -12.25 2.56 -20.90
N ALA A 36 -12.70 3.49 -20.06
CA ALA A 36 -13.79 4.43 -20.33
C ALA A 36 -13.29 5.86 -20.06
N PRO A 37 -12.59 6.49 -21.01
CA PRO A 37 -11.89 7.76 -20.79
C PRO A 37 -12.83 8.94 -20.56
N ALA A 38 -12.26 10.09 -20.18
CA ALA A 38 -13.01 11.33 -19.93
C ALA A 38 -13.90 11.77 -21.10
N SER A 39 -13.48 11.51 -22.34
CA SER A 39 -14.22 11.82 -23.57
C SER A 39 -15.48 10.99 -23.76
N ASP A 40 -15.57 9.83 -23.09
CA ASP A 40 -16.68 8.91 -23.31
C ASP A 40 -17.96 9.39 -22.62
N PRO A 41 -19.14 9.06 -23.20
CA PRO A 41 -20.42 9.27 -22.56
C PRO A 41 -20.51 8.63 -21.17
N ALA A 42 -21.29 9.25 -20.27
CA ALA A 42 -21.50 8.77 -18.90
C ALA A 42 -21.89 7.27 -18.78
N PRO A 43 -22.70 6.66 -19.68
CA PRO A 43 -23.01 5.24 -19.61
C PRO A 43 -21.79 4.31 -19.66
N PHE A 44 -20.75 4.64 -20.45
CA PHE A 44 -19.54 3.81 -20.52
C PHE A 44 -18.76 3.86 -19.21
N LYS A 45 -18.60 5.05 -18.64
CA LYS A 45 -17.95 5.24 -17.33
C LYS A 45 -18.70 4.52 -16.21
N TYR A 46 -20.03 4.55 -16.26
CA TYR A 46 -20.90 3.81 -15.33
C TYR A 46 -20.72 2.29 -15.45
N LEU A 47 -20.63 1.75 -16.68
CA LEU A 47 -20.56 0.29 -16.93
C LEU A 47 -19.16 -0.31 -16.80
N ALA A 48 -18.09 0.45 -17.05
CA ALA A 48 -16.73 -0.07 -17.11
C ALA A 48 -16.31 -0.89 -15.86
N PRO A 49 -16.62 -0.46 -14.61
CA PRO A 49 -16.31 -1.26 -13.43
C PRO A 49 -17.03 -2.61 -13.40
N TYR A 50 -18.30 -2.66 -13.82
CA TYR A 50 -19.05 -3.92 -13.89
C TYR A 50 -18.49 -4.87 -14.95
N ALA A 51 -18.04 -4.33 -16.09
CA ALA A 51 -17.39 -5.09 -17.15
C ALA A 51 -16.04 -5.67 -16.68
N GLY A 52 -15.18 -4.85 -16.06
CA GLY A 52 -13.94 -5.32 -15.46
C GLY A 52 -14.17 -6.40 -14.40
N CYS A 53 -15.17 -6.20 -13.54
CA CYS A 53 -15.53 -7.20 -12.53
C CYS A 53 -15.98 -8.52 -13.16
N ALA A 54 -16.77 -8.49 -14.25
CA ALA A 54 -17.20 -9.70 -14.95
C ALA A 54 -16.02 -10.47 -15.57
N ILE A 55 -15.02 -9.76 -16.12
CA ILE A 55 -13.78 -10.37 -16.61
C ILE A 55 -13.03 -11.05 -15.46
N GLY A 56 -12.92 -10.40 -14.30
CA GLY A 56 -12.25 -10.97 -13.13
C GLY A 56 -12.97 -12.17 -12.54
N GLN A 57 -14.30 -12.15 -12.53
CA GLN A 57 -15.11 -13.27 -12.07
C GLN A 57 -14.91 -14.52 -12.94
N HIS A 58 -14.72 -14.37 -14.25
CA HIS A 58 -14.40 -15.52 -15.10
C HIS A 58 -13.16 -16.27 -14.61
N TRP A 59 -12.11 -15.57 -14.16
CA TRP A 59 -10.92 -16.23 -13.59
C TRP A 59 -11.22 -16.84 -12.22
N MET A 60 -11.91 -16.10 -11.35
CA MET A 60 -12.29 -16.59 -10.02
C MET A 60 -13.13 -17.87 -10.08
N ASP A 61 -14.15 -17.91 -10.93
CA ASP A 61 -15.06 -19.05 -11.05
C ASP A 61 -14.38 -20.29 -11.67
N ASN A 62 -13.24 -20.10 -12.35
CA ASN A 62 -12.42 -21.18 -12.92
C ASN A 62 -11.23 -21.57 -12.00
N GLY A 63 -11.27 -21.20 -10.73
CA GLY A 63 -10.25 -21.56 -9.74
C GLY A 63 -8.96 -20.75 -9.85
N GLU A 64 -8.93 -19.69 -10.65
CA GLU A 64 -7.80 -18.76 -10.74
C GLU A 64 -7.92 -17.59 -9.76
N HIS A 65 -6.84 -16.82 -9.63
CA HIS A 65 -6.77 -15.64 -8.75
C HIS A 65 -6.59 -14.36 -9.57
N GLY A 66 -7.58 -13.48 -9.48
CA GLY A 66 -7.62 -12.17 -10.11
C GLY A 66 -7.44 -11.02 -9.13
N LEU A 67 -6.81 -9.94 -9.59
CA LEU A 67 -6.76 -8.63 -8.92
C LEU A 67 -7.39 -7.59 -9.84
N ILE A 68 -8.31 -6.79 -9.33
CA ILE A 68 -8.94 -5.68 -10.06
C ILE A 68 -8.71 -4.35 -9.36
N VAL A 69 -8.31 -3.34 -10.12
CA VAL A 69 -8.15 -1.95 -9.68
C VAL A 69 -9.21 -1.10 -10.36
N TYR A 70 -10.00 -0.35 -9.59
CA TYR A 70 -10.98 0.59 -10.12
C TYR A 70 -10.48 2.03 -9.95
N ASP A 71 -10.09 2.69 -11.05
CA ASP A 71 -9.42 4.00 -11.06
C ASP A 71 -10.22 5.03 -11.90
N ASP A 72 -11.18 5.76 -11.32
CA ASP A 72 -11.61 5.69 -9.92
C ASP A 72 -13.14 5.63 -9.76
N LEU A 73 -13.59 5.14 -8.61
CA LEU A 73 -15.02 5.00 -8.32
C LEU A 73 -15.71 6.35 -8.00
N SER A 74 -14.94 7.40 -7.69
CA SER A 74 -15.50 8.77 -7.58
C SER A 74 -16.07 9.22 -8.93
N LYS A 75 -15.31 9.03 -10.03
CA LYS A 75 -15.74 9.34 -11.40
C LYS A 75 -16.88 8.43 -11.88
N GLN A 76 -16.93 7.17 -11.43
CA GLN A 76 -18.10 6.31 -11.69
C GLN A 76 -19.36 6.87 -11.04
N ALA A 77 -19.28 7.29 -9.76
CA ALA A 77 -20.42 7.87 -9.04
C ALA A 77 -20.89 9.17 -9.70
N GLU A 78 -19.97 10.04 -10.14
CA GLU A 78 -20.29 11.26 -10.87
C GLU A 78 -21.04 10.96 -12.19
N ALA A 79 -20.58 9.96 -12.94
CA ALA A 79 -21.26 9.51 -14.16
C ALA A 79 -22.66 8.97 -13.85
N TYR A 80 -22.83 8.20 -12.77
CA TYR A 80 -24.14 7.70 -12.35
C TYR A 80 -25.08 8.83 -11.95
N ARG A 81 -24.57 9.83 -11.21
CA ARG A 81 -25.31 11.04 -10.84
C ARG A 81 -25.83 11.78 -12.08
N GLN A 82 -24.97 11.99 -13.08
CA GLN A 82 -25.36 12.64 -14.33
C GLN A 82 -26.52 11.90 -15.02
N LEU A 83 -26.42 10.57 -15.13
CA LEU A 83 -27.47 9.73 -15.72
C LEU A 83 -28.78 9.83 -14.93
N ALA A 84 -28.72 9.72 -13.61
CA ALA A 84 -29.89 9.78 -12.75
C ALA A 84 -30.63 11.12 -12.87
N LEU A 85 -29.91 12.25 -12.90
CA LEU A 85 -30.48 13.58 -13.05
C LEU A 85 -31.14 13.78 -14.42
N LEU A 86 -30.50 13.33 -15.51
CA LEU A 86 -31.08 13.38 -16.85
C LEU A 86 -32.36 12.54 -16.98
N LEU A 87 -32.42 11.41 -16.25
CA LEU A 87 -33.61 10.57 -16.15
C LEU A 87 -34.65 11.08 -15.15
N ARG A 88 -34.46 12.28 -14.59
CA ARG A 88 -35.35 12.92 -13.59
C ARG A 88 -35.58 12.06 -12.34
N ARG A 89 -34.59 11.25 -11.95
CA ARG A 89 -34.62 10.57 -10.64
C ARG A 89 -34.42 11.63 -9.53
N PRO A 90 -35.13 11.53 -8.40
CA PRO A 90 -34.98 12.47 -7.30
C PRO A 90 -33.53 12.53 -6.78
N PRO A 91 -32.94 13.73 -6.61
CA PRO A 91 -31.61 13.88 -6.02
C PRO A 91 -31.64 13.74 -4.49
N GLY A 92 -30.60 13.15 -3.92
CA GLY A 92 -30.33 13.06 -2.50
C GLY A 92 -29.16 13.96 -2.06
N ARG A 93 -28.39 13.51 -1.07
CA ARG A 93 -27.21 14.22 -0.55
C ARG A 93 -26.18 14.44 -1.67
N GLU A 94 -25.63 15.65 -1.75
CA GLU A 94 -24.67 16.06 -2.79
C GLU A 94 -25.16 15.82 -4.25
N ALA A 95 -26.48 15.85 -4.43
CA ALA A 95 -27.21 15.58 -5.67
C ALA A 95 -27.04 14.16 -6.25
N TYR A 96 -26.44 13.22 -5.52
CA TYR A 96 -26.39 11.82 -5.92
C TYR A 96 -27.78 11.15 -5.77
N PRO A 97 -28.11 10.15 -6.59
CA PRO A 97 -29.33 9.37 -6.41
C PRO A 97 -29.30 8.58 -5.09
N GLY A 98 -30.47 8.31 -4.50
CA GLY A 98 -30.58 7.65 -3.20
C GLY A 98 -29.99 6.23 -3.13
N ASP A 99 -29.77 5.59 -4.28
CA ASP A 99 -29.18 4.25 -4.41
C ASP A 99 -27.68 4.29 -4.79
N VAL A 100 -27.00 5.43 -4.65
CA VAL A 100 -25.55 5.53 -4.93
C VAL A 100 -24.70 4.61 -4.04
N PHE A 101 -25.14 4.31 -2.81
CA PHE A 101 -24.49 3.29 -1.98
C PHE A 101 -24.56 1.90 -2.66
N TYR A 102 -25.75 1.55 -3.17
CA TYR A 102 -26.00 0.29 -3.87
C TYR A 102 -25.25 0.17 -5.20
N LEU A 103 -24.78 1.27 -5.79
CA LEU A 103 -23.88 1.27 -6.94
C LEU A 103 -22.58 0.50 -6.63
N HIS A 104 -21.90 0.91 -5.57
CA HIS A 104 -20.58 0.37 -5.21
C HIS A 104 -20.69 -0.90 -4.37
N SER A 105 -21.71 -1.05 -3.51
CA SER A 105 -21.82 -2.27 -2.69
C SER A 105 -22.00 -3.50 -3.56
N ARG A 106 -22.95 -3.50 -4.50
CA ARG A 106 -23.16 -4.64 -5.42
C ARG A 106 -21.96 -4.93 -6.33
N LEU A 107 -21.09 -3.94 -6.55
CA LEU A 107 -19.88 -4.10 -7.34
C LEU A 107 -18.80 -4.77 -6.50
N LEU A 108 -18.51 -4.22 -5.31
CA LEU A 108 -17.40 -4.66 -4.47
C LEU A 108 -17.68 -6.01 -3.81
N GLU A 109 -18.94 -6.31 -3.47
CA GLU A 109 -19.38 -7.62 -2.94
C GLU A 109 -19.18 -8.78 -3.93
N ARG A 110 -18.90 -8.50 -5.22
CA ARG A 110 -18.54 -9.54 -6.20
C ARG A 110 -17.07 -9.98 -6.10
N SER A 111 -16.26 -9.28 -5.31
CA SER A 111 -14.87 -9.62 -5.05
C SER A 111 -14.81 -10.53 -3.83
N ALA A 112 -14.51 -11.81 -4.04
CA ALA A 112 -14.61 -12.83 -3.00
C ALA A 112 -13.46 -13.84 -3.07
N LYS A 113 -13.32 -14.63 -2.01
CA LYS A 113 -12.54 -15.87 -1.98
C LYS A 113 -13.51 -17.04 -1.94
N LEU A 114 -13.50 -17.87 -2.98
CA LEU A 114 -14.35 -19.05 -3.06
C LEU A 114 -13.80 -20.18 -2.16
N SER A 115 -14.70 -21.06 -1.70
CA SER A 115 -14.35 -22.27 -0.97
C SER A 115 -13.69 -23.30 -1.88
N ASP A 116 -13.08 -24.33 -1.29
CA ASP A 116 -12.47 -25.44 -2.04
C ASP A 116 -13.50 -26.18 -2.91
N GLU A 117 -14.74 -26.32 -2.46
CA GLU A 117 -15.85 -26.91 -3.21
C GLU A 117 -16.22 -26.12 -4.48
N LEU A 118 -15.98 -24.80 -4.46
CA LEU A 118 -16.22 -23.89 -5.57
C LEU A 118 -14.94 -23.61 -6.38
N GLY A 119 -13.90 -24.44 -6.24
CA GLY A 119 -12.66 -24.34 -7.01
C GLY A 119 -11.60 -23.42 -6.41
N ALA A 120 -11.82 -22.87 -5.22
CA ALA A 120 -10.87 -22.05 -4.46
C ALA A 120 -10.35 -20.79 -5.20
N GLY A 121 -10.98 -20.32 -6.26
CA GLY A 121 -10.57 -19.09 -6.94
C GLY A 121 -10.82 -17.84 -6.09
N SER A 122 -10.26 -16.70 -6.53
CA SER A 122 -10.50 -15.43 -5.84
C SER A 122 -10.44 -14.21 -6.76
N LEU A 123 -11.22 -13.19 -6.42
CA LEU A 123 -11.11 -11.85 -7.00
C LEU A 123 -10.87 -10.84 -5.88
N THR A 124 -9.69 -10.20 -5.88
CA THR A 124 -9.35 -9.12 -4.95
C THR A 124 -9.59 -7.77 -5.62
N ALA A 125 -10.24 -6.83 -4.94
CA ALA A 125 -10.50 -5.49 -5.46
C ALA A 125 -9.74 -4.41 -4.70
N LEU A 126 -9.14 -3.48 -5.46
CA LEU A 126 -8.54 -2.24 -4.97
C LEU A 126 -9.30 -1.05 -5.57
N PRO A 127 -10.40 -0.61 -4.94
CA PRO A 127 -11.11 0.59 -5.38
C PRO A 127 -10.34 1.85 -5.02
N VAL A 128 -10.17 2.75 -5.99
CA VAL A 128 -9.62 4.09 -5.77
C VAL A 128 -10.77 5.06 -5.56
N ILE A 129 -10.63 5.91 -4.53
CA ILE A 129 -11.53 7.02 -4.24
C ILE A 129 -10.71 8.30 -4.08
N GLU A 130 -11.08 9.31 -4.85
CA GLU A 130 -10.53 10.65 -4.71
C GLU A 130 -11.31 11.41 -3.61
N THR A 131 -10.61 11.86 -2.57
CA THR A 131 -11.15 12.81 -1.58
C THR A 131 -10.89 14.25 -2.03
N LYS A 132 -11.71 15.20 -1.57
CA LYS A 132 -11.50 16.63 -1.83
C LYS A 132 -10.96 17.27 -0.56
N ALA A 133 -9.81 17.94 -0.68
CA ALA A 133 -9.11 18.60 0.44
C ALA A 133 -8.90 17.68 1.67
N GLY A 134 -8.70 16.38 1.45
CA GLY A 134 -8.49 15.40 2.53
C GLY A 134 -9.75 15.04 3.32
N ASP A 135 -10.95 15.44 2.87
CA ASP A 135 -12.20 15.10 3.56
C ASP A 135 -12.63 13.64 3.29
N VAL A 136 -12.32 12.76 4.23
CA VAL A 136 -12.75 11.35 4.25
C VAL A 136 -14.20 11.18 4.72
N SER A 137 -14.82 12.23 5.27
CA SER A 137 -16.21 12.21 5.78
C SER A 137 -17.24 12.63 4.72
N ALA A 138 -16.77 13.00 3.52
CA ALA A 138 -17.62 13.25 2.37
C ALA A 138 -18.47 12.01 2.00
N TYR A 139 -19.55 12.24 1.27
CA TYR A 139 -20.59 11.21 1.10
C TYR A 139 -20.09 9.93 0.40
N ILE A 140 -19.39 10.06 -0.73
CA ILE A 140 -18.88 8.90 -1.48
C ILE A 140 -17.74 8.16 -0.75
N PRO A 141 -16.71 8.84 -0.20
CA PRO A 141 -15.69 8.18 0.62
C PRO A 141 -16.28 7.39 1.79
N THR A 142 -17.20 7.98 2.56
CA THR A 142 -17.85 7.31 3.69
C THR A 142 -18.56 6.03 3.27
N ASN A 143 -19.29 6.06 2.15
CA ASN A 143 -19.98 4.89 1.62
C ASN A 143 -18.99 3.76 1.31
N VAL A 144 -17.90 4.05 0.58
CA VAL A 144 -16.95 3.01 0.16
C VAL A 144 -16.15 2.46 1.34
N ILE A 145 -15.74 3.30 2.30
CA ILE A 145 -15.09 2.86 3.55
C ILE A 145 -15.99 1.90 4.33
N SER A 146 -17.32 2.12 4.32
CA SER A 146 -18.25 1.23 5.00
C SER A 146 -18.42 -0.13 4.30
N ILE A 147 -18.12 -0.21 3.00
CA ILE A 147 -18.21 -1.43 2.19
C ILE A 147 -16.92 -2.24 2.26
N THR A 148 -15.75 -1.60 2.13
CA THR A 148 -14.47 -2.32 1.99
C THR A 148 -13.96 -2.91 3.31
N ASP A 149 -13.09 -3.92 3.19
CA ASP A 149 -12.40 -4.58 4.32
C ASP A 149 -11.23 -3.76 4.89
N GLY A 150 -11.27 -2.44 4.75
CA GLY A 150 -10.20 -1.53 5.14
C GLY A 150 -9.90 -0.48 4.08
N GLN A 151 -8.89 0.32 4.36
CA GLN A 151 -8.45 1.41 3.50
C GLN A 151 -6.96 1.70 3.69
N VAL A 152 -6.32 2.15 2.61
CA VAL A 152 -5.01 2.79 2.64
C VAL A 152 -5.24 4.26 2.33
N TYR A 153 -4.99 5.14 3.29
CA TYR A 153 -5.18 6.57 3.16
C TYR A 153 -3.87 7.25 2.81
N LEU A 154 -3.87 8.04 1.72
CA LEU A 154 -2.71 8.77 1.24
C LEU A 154 -2.88 10.27 1.53
N GLN A 155 -1.87 10.90 2.12
CA GLN A 155 -1.91 12.31 2.50
C GLN A 155 -0.96 13.17 1.67
N ASP A 156 -1.44 14.35 1.30
CA ASP A 156 -0.67 15.34 0.54
C ASP A 156 0.50 15.91 1.35
N ASP A 157 0.32 16.19 2.65
CA ASP A 157 1.38 16.73 3.52
C ASP A 157 2.54 15.73 3.72
N LEU A 158 2.25 14.44 3.83
CA LEU A 158 3.27 13.38 3.86
C LEU A 158 4.04 13.30 2.54
N PHE A 159 3.33 13.42 1.41
CA PHE A 159 3.96 13.41 0.11
C PHE A 159 4.91 14.60 -0.09
N LYS A 160 4.49 15.79 0.36
CA LYS A 160 5.26 17.05 0.29
C LYS A 160 6.47 17.05 1.22
N SER A 161 6.40 16.39 2.38
CA SER A 161 7.55 16.21 3.29
C SER A 161 8.53 15.12 2.85
N GLY A 162 8.28 14.47 1.71
CA GLY A 162 9.18 13.47 1.13
C GLY A 162 8.94 12.04 1.61
N VAL A 163 7.83 11.76 2.30
CA VAL A 163 7.39 10.40 2.63
C VAL A 163 6.63 9.82 1.45
N ARG A 164 7.23 8.84 0.78
CA ARG A 164 6.68 8.17 -0.40
C ARG A 164 6.93 6.66 -0.26
N PRO A 165 5.90 5.79 -0.23
CA PRO A 165 4.47 6.10 -0.36
C PRO A 165 3.92 6.90 0.82
N ALA A 166 3.00 7.83 0.55
CA ALA A 166 2.51 8.82 1.50
C ALA A 166 1.36 8.27 2.39
N VAL A 167 1.58 7.11 3.00
CA VAL A 167 0.55 6.38 3.77
C VAL A 167 0.41 6.96 5.18
N ASP A 168 -0.81 7.36 5.54
CA ASP A 168 -1.16 7.65 6.93
C ASP A 168 -1.42 6.32 7.67
N VAL A 169 -0.51 5.96 8.57
CA VAL A 169 -0.57 4.70 9.33
C VAL A 169 -1.69 4.69 10.39
N GLY A 170 -2.11 5.85 10.88
CA GLY A 170 -3.17 5.98 11.88
C GLY A 170 -4.56 5.74 11.29
N ILE A 171 -4.85 6.34 10.14
CA ILE A 171 -6.14 6.23 9.45
C ILE A 171 -6.24 4.93 8.64
N SER A 172 -5.13 4.44 8.10
CA SER A 172 -5.11 3.22 7.30
C SER A 172 -5.35 1.97 8.15
N VAL A 173 -6.15 1.03 7.64
CA VAL A 173 -6.48 -0.21 8.35
C VAL A 173 -6.78 -1.33 7.36
N SER A 174 -6.51 -2.56 7.78
CA SER A 174 -7.04 -3.78 7.16
C SER A 174 -7.85 -4.52 8.21
N ARG A 175 -9.12 -4.84 7.90
CA ARG A 175 -10.01 -5.62 8.77
C ARG A 175 -9.66 -7.11 8.77
N VAL A 176 -9.06 -7.62 7.69
CA VAL A 176 -8.52 -8.98 7.61
C VAL A 176 -7.24 -9.12 8.47
N GLY A 177 -6.40 -8.08 8.47
CA GLY A 177 -5.23 -7.97 9.33
C GLY A 177 -4.25 -9.14 9.16
N SER A 178 -3.77 -9.70 10.28
CA SER A 178 -2.69 -10.70 10.28
C SER A 178 -3.04 -12.03 9.60
N ALA A 179 -4.32 -12.29 9.29
CA ALA A 179 -4.73 -13.48 8.55
C ALA A 179 -4.28 -13.46 7.08
N ALA A 180 -4.03 -12.28 6.52
CA ALA A 180 -3.51 -12.12 5.16
C ALA A 180 -1.97 -12.13 5.08
N GLN A 181 -1.27 -12.30 6.20
CA GLN A 181 0.20 -12.26 6.27
C GLN A 181 0.78 -13.67 6.34
N ILE A 182 1.95 -13.87 5.72
CA ILE A 182 2.79 -15.03 6.02
C ILE A 182 3.28 -14.96 7.47
N LYS A 183 3.62 -16.11 8.07
CA LYS A 183 4.03 -16.19 9.49
C LYS A 183 5.25 -15.30 9.76
N ALA A 184 6.21 -15.26 8.84
CA ALA A 184 7.41 -14.43 8.94
C ALA A 184 7.07 -12.93 9.08
N MET A 185 6.23 -12.41 8.18
CA MET A 185 5.78 -11.01 8.22
C MET A 185 5.04 -10.69 9.52
N LYS A 186 4.13 -11.56 9.95
CA LYS A 186 3.40 -11.39 11.21
C LYS A 186 4.33 -11.29 12.43
N LYS A 187 5.43 -12.06 12.46
CA LYS A 187 6.41 -12.04 13.56
C LYS A 187 7.17 -10.72 13.62
N VAL A 188 7.48 -10.11 12.47
CA VAL A 188 8.32 -8.90 12.42
C VAL A 188 7.53 -7.59 12.44
N SER A 189 6.27 -7.60 11.97
CA SER A 189 5.45 -6.38 11.83
C SER A 189 4.50 -6.12 13.00
N GLY A 190 4.50 -6.96 14.04
CA GLY A 190 3.47 -6.96 15.09
C GLY A 190 3.30 -5.63 15.85
N THR A 191 4.40 -4.96 16.18
CA THR A 191 4.39 -3.67 16.88
C THR A 191 4.49 -2.48 15.94
N LEU A 192 4.94 -2.69 14.69
CA LEU A 192 5.31 -1.62 13.75
C LEU A 192 4.21 -0.55 13.58
N LYS A 193 2.95 -0.97 13.42
CA LYS A 193 1.83 -0.02 13.27
C LYS A 193 1.63 0.82 14.53
N LEU A 194 1.71 0.20 15.71
CA LEU A 194 1.55 0.89 16.99
C LEU A 194 2.71 1.85 17.24
N ASP A 195 3.94 1.41 16.96
CA ASP A 195 5.16 2.21 17.10
C ASP A 195 5.10 3.46 16.24
N LEU A 196 4.64 3.35 14.98
CA LEU A 196 4.47 4.48 14.06
C LEU A 196 3.31 5.40 14.44
N ALA A 197 2.22 4.87 14.99
CA ALA A 197 1.11 5.67 15.48
C ALA A 197 1.53 6.53 16.69
N GLN A 198 2.20 5.91 17.67
CA GLN A 198 2.73 6.61 18.84
C GLN A 198 3.81 7.61 18.45
N PHE A 199 4.67 7.28 17.47
CA PHE A 199 5.64 8.22 16.91
C PHE A 199 4.96 9.49 16.38
N ARG A 200 3.85 9.38 15.64
CA ARG A 200 3.15 10.56 15.10
C ARG A 200 2.56 11.46 16.18
N GLU A 201 2.02 10.87 17.25
CA GLU A 201 1.54 11.64 18.40
C GLU A 201 2.70 12.37 19.10
N LEU A 202 3.84 11.70 19.28
CA LEU A 202 5.04 12.28 19.88
C LEU A 202 5.68 13.36 19.01
N GLU A 203 5.74 13.18 17.69
CA GLU A 203 6.29 14.15 16.73
C GLU A 203 5.48 15.46 16.75
N ALA A 204 4.14 15.34 16.80
CA ALA A 204 3.27 16.49 16.95
C ALA A 204 3.51 17.22 18.28
N PHE A 205 3.65 16.48 19.38
CA PHE A 205 3.94 17.05 20.71
C PHE A 205 5.31 17.74 20.78
N ALA A 206 6.35 17.12 20.23
CA ALA A 206 7.72 17.64 20.21
C ALA A 206 7.84 18.99 19.48
N THR A 207 6.98 19.22 18.47
CA THR A 207 6.93 20.49 17.73
C THR A 207 6.54 21.68 18.61
N PHE A 208 5.87 21.43 19.75
CA PHE A 208 5.50 22.48 20.72
C PHE A 208 6.61 22.80 21.74
N GLY A 209 7.82 22.24 21.59
CA GLY A 209 9.01 22.65 22.35
C GLY A 209 9.08 22.16 23.79
N SER A 210 8.37 21.10 24.13
CA SER A 210 8.43 20.44 25.44
C SER A 210 9.68 19.56 25.58
N GLU A 211 10.31 19.56 26.76
CA GLU A 211 11.35 18.58 27.08
C GLU A 211 10.74 17.17 27.08
N LEU A 212 11.31 16.28 26.27
CA LEU A 212 10.96 14.87 26.25
C LEU A 212 11.83 14.11 27.26
N ASP A 213 11.23 13.18 28.00
CA ASP A 213 12.00 12.22 28.78
C ASP A 213 12.79 11.27 27.84
N LYS A 214 13.77 10.56 28.39
CA LYS A 214 14.67 9.70 27.60
C LYS A 214 13.95 8.60 26.82
N ILE A 215 12.83 8.08 27.33
CA ILE A 215 12.07 7.02 26.67
C ILE A 215 11.34 7.61 25.46
N SER A 216 10.65 8.74 25.67
CA SER A 216 9.97 9.46 24.58
C SER A 216 10.94 9.93 23.49
N ALA A 217 12.13 10.40 23.86
CA ALA A 217 13.17 10.78 22.91
C ALA A 217 13.67 9.57 22.09
N ALA A 218 13.95 8.44 22.72
CA ALA A 218 14.36 7.22 22.02
C ALA A 218 13.27 6.69 21.07
N GLN A 219 12.00 6.79 21.49
CA GLN A 219 10.86 6.40 20.66
C GLN A 219 10.71 7.31 19.43
N LEU A 220 10.89 8.62 19.62
CA LEU A 220 10.87 9.60 18.53
C LEU A 220 11.98 9.31 17.51
N GLU A 221 13.21 9.08 17.98
CA GLU A 221 14.37 8.75 17.15
C GLU A 221 14.19 7.44 16.36
N ARG A 222 13.62 6.40 16.99
CA ARG A 222 13.28 5.16 16.29
C ARG A 222 12.22 5.40 15.22
N GLY A 223 11.20 6.20 15.52
CA GLY A 223 10.13 6.51 14.58
C GLY A 223 10.60 7.24 13.32
N TYR A 224 11.59 8.14 13.42
CA TYR A 224 12.21 8.75 12.24
C TYR A 224 12.88 7.72 11.34
N ARG A 225 13.61 6.76 11.93
CA ARG A 225 14.30 5.69 11.18
C ARG A 225 13.32 4.72 10.55
N LEU A 226 12.26 4.32 11.27
CA LEU A 226 11.21 3.47 10.72
C LEU A 226 10.48 4.17 9.57
N THR A 227 10.21 5.48 9.69
CA THR A 227 9.60 6.27 8.61
C THR A 227 10.49 6.31 7.38
N GLU A 228 11.80 6.51 7.55
CA GLU A 228 12.76 6.49 6.44
C GLU A 228 12.87 5.10 5.81
N LEU A 229 12.90 4.05 6.62
CA LEU A 229 12.96 2.66 6.19
C LEU A 229 11.78 2.30 5.27
N LEU A 230 10.57 2.77 5.60
CA LEU A 230 9.35 2.47 4.84
C LEU A 230 9.16 3.30 3.56
N LYS A 231 10.05 4.26 3.26
CA LYS A 231 10.02 4.95 1.97
C LYS A 231 10.37 3.97 0.84
N GLN A 232 9.73 4.08 -0.31
CA GLN A 232 9.99 3.19 -1.44
C GLN A 232 9.79 3.92 -2.76
N ASN A 233 10.71 3.66 -3.70
CA ASN A 233 10.64 4.26 -5.03
C ASN A 233 9.52 3.64 -5.88
N LEU A 234 9.04 4.43 -6.84
CA LEU A 234 8.06 3.98 -7.83
C LEU A 234 8.64 2.81 -8.65
N ASN A 235 7.78 1.87 -9.05
CA ASN A 235 8.13 0.72 -9.90
C ASN A 235 9.23 -0.21 -9.33
N SER A 236 9.48 -0.15 -8.02
CA SER A 236 10.51 -0.96 -7.36
C SER A 236 9.90 -1.87 -6.28
N PRO A 237 8.95 -2.78 -6.60
CA PRO A 237 8.37 -3.68 -5.62
C PRO A 237 9.44 -4.59 -5.00
N MET A 238 9.33 -4.85 -3.70
CA MET A 238 10.28 -5.68 -2.96
C MET A 238 9.69 -7.07 -2.69
N PRO A 239 10.42 -8.17 -2.90
CA PRO A 239 10.00 -9.51 -2.49
C PRO A 239 9.71 -9.60 -0.98
N VAL A 240 8.76 -10.45 -0.59
CA VAL A 240 8.26 -10.49 0.80
C VAL A 240 9.35 -10.90 1.80
N GLU A 241 10.24 -11.81 1.42
CA GLU A 241 11.36 -12.27 2.23
C GLU A 241 12.36 -11.14 2.52
N GLU A 242 12.58 -10.23 1.57
CA GLU A 242 13.43 -9.06 1.75
C GLU A 242 12.76 -8.04 2.66
N GLN A 243 11.45 -7.80 2.49
CA GLN A 243 10.68 -6.93 3.38
C GLN A 243 10.73 -7.41 4.82
N VAL A 244 10.64 -8.73 5.05
CA VAL A 244 10.73 -9.33 6.38
C VAL A 244 12.06 -8.99 7.06
N VAL A 245 13.18 -9.10 6.34
CA VAL A 245 14.51 -8.79 6.87
C VAL A 245 14.66 -7.30 7.20
N VAL A 246 14.22 -6.44 6.29
CA VAL A 246 14.29 -4.98 6.48
C VAL A 246 13.45 -4.55 7.68
N ILE A 247 12.20 -5.04 7.78
CA ILE A 247 11.32 -4.72 8.90
C ILE A 247 11.87 -5.27 10.22
N LEU A 248 12.43 -6.49 10.22
CA LEU A 248 13.09 -7.06 11.41
C LEU A 248 14.21 -6.13 11.90
N ALA A 249 15.06 -5.65 11.00
CA ALA A 249 16.16 -4.75 11.36
C ALA A 249 15.64 -3.47 12.04
N GLY A 250 14.56 -2.90 11.50
CA GLY A 250 13.88 -1.72 12.07
C GLY A 250 13.27 -1.98 13.44
N THR A 251 12.42 -2.99 13.56
CA THR A 251 11.62 -3.24 14.78
C THR A 251 12.46 -3.79 15.94
N LYS A 252 13.58 -4.45 15.66
CA LYS A 252 14.54 -4.91 16.68
C LYS A 252 15.58 -3.86 17.09
N GLY A 253 15.54 -2.66 16.52
CA GLY A 253 16.41 -1.55 16.92
C GLY A 253 17.83 -1.58 16.36
N TYR A 254 18.12 -2.39 15.33
CA TYR A 254 19.44 -2.41 14.68
C TYR A 254 19.77 -1.07 14.01
N LEU A 255 18.76 -0.27 13.70
CA LEU A 255 18.91 1.06 13.12
C LEU A 255 19.04 2.18 14.17
N ASP A 256 18.80 1.94 15.46
CA ASP A 256 18.68 3.01 16.47
C ASP A 256 19.92 3.93 16.54
N ASN A 257 21.12 3.37 16.30
CA ASN A 257 22.39 4.12 16.29
C ASN A 257 22.86 4.53 14.87
N ILE A 258 22.01 4.43 13.86
CA ILE A 258 22.30 4.85 12.47
C ILE A 258 21.72 6.25 12.24
N PRO A 259 22.47 7.21 11.69
CA PRO A 259 21.91 8.50 11.27
C PRO A 259 20.76 8.31 10.28
N VAL A 260 19.69 9.12 10.38
CA VAL A 260 18.50 8.97 9.50
C VAL A 260 18.88 9.03 8.02
N THR A 261 19.84 9.86 7.65
CA THR A 261 20.37 10.00 6.28
C THR A 261 20.99 8.72 5.73
N ASP A 262 21.45 7.82 6.60
CA ASP A 262 22.09 6.56 6.23
C ASP A 262 21.11 5.38 6.17
N VAL A 263 19.86 5.53 6.61
CA VAL A 263 18.91 4.42 6.69
C VAL A 263 18.68 3.76 5.33
N LYS A 264 18.59 4.54 4.25
CA LYS A 264 18.46 3.98 2.90
C LYS A 264 19.71 3.27 2.40
N ARG A 265 20.88 3.73 2.81
CA ARG A 265 22.15 3.04 2.52
C ARG A 265 22.21 1.72 3.29
N PHE A 266 21.87 1.74 4.57
CA PHE A 266 21.78 0.56 5.42
C PHE A 266 20.83 -0.49 4.83
N GLU A 267 19.62 -0.09 4.41
CA GLU A 267 18.64 -0.98 3.78
C GLU A 267 19.22 -1.66 2.53
N LYS A 268 19.79 -0.87 1.62
CA LYS A 268 20.37 -1.39 0.37
C LYS A 268 21.53 -2.35 0.65
N ASP A 269 22.48 -1.94 1.48
CA ASP A 269 23.68 -2.72 1.77
C ASP A 269 23.33 -4.00 2.55
N LEU A 270 22.32 -3.96 3.43
CA LEU A 270 21.80 -5.14 4.11
C LEU A 270 21.20 -6.14 3.13
N LEU A 271 20.39 -5.67 2.17
CA LEU A 271 19.80 -6.55 1.16
C LEU A 271 20.87 -7.17 0.25
N ASP A 272 21.88 -6.40 -0.14
CA ASP A 272 23.00 -6.91 -0.96
C ASP A 272 23.84 -7.94 -0.17
N PHE A 273 24.06 -7.70 1.12
CA PHE A 273 24.70 -8.66 2.03
C PHE A 273 23.89 -9.96 2.15
N MET A 274 22.58 -9.85 2.36
CA MET A 274 21.69 -11.01 2.48
C MET A 274 21.64 -11.83 1.19
N ARG A 275 21.55 -11.17 0.03
CA ARG A 275 21.57 -11.87 -1.27
C ARG A 275 22.88 -12.59 -1.54
N SER A 276 24.01 -11.98 -1.17
CA SER A 276 25.34 -12.51 -1.46
C SER A 276 25.79 -13.62 -0.51
N ARG A 277 25.54 -13.48 0.80
CA ARG A 277 26.02 -14.42 1.83
C ARG A 277 24.94 -15.36 2.37
N TYR A 278 23.68 -14.93 2.35
CA TYR A 278 22.57 -15.59 3.05
C TYR A 278 21.35 -15.82 2.14
N GLY A 279 21.57 -16.00 0.82
CA GLY A 279 20.48 -16.21 -0.14
C GLY A 279 19.61 -17.43 0.19
N ASN A 280 20.21 -18.46 0.79
CA ASN A 280 19.50 -19.64 1.29
C ASN A 280 18.47 -19.30 2.39
N LEU A 281 18.73 -18.31 3.24
CA LEU A 281 17.76 -17.88 4.26
C LEU A 281 16.59 -17.13 3.64
N LEU A 282 16.83 -16.33 2.59
CA LEU A 282 15.77 -15.68 1.83
C LEU A 282 14.86 -16.72 1.13
N ASP A 283 15.46 -17.75 0.53
CA ASP A 283 14.72 -18.86 -0.08
C ASP A 283 13.93 -19.67 0.97
N GLU A 284 14.48 -19.86 2.17
CA GLU A 284 13.79 -20.54 3.27
C GLU A 284 12.57 -19.75 3.75
N ILE A 285 12.68 -18.42 3.88
CA ILE A 285 11.51 -17.56 4.21
C ILE A 285 10.46 -17.68 3.11
N ARG A 286 10.86 -17.58 1.84
CA ARG A 286 9.94 -17.64 0.69
C ARG A 286 9.18 -18.96 0.62
N SER A 287 9.86 -20.07 0.88
CA SER A 287 9.29 -21.41 0.73
C SER A 287 8.48 -21.86 1.95
N SER A 288 8.98 -21.59 3.17
CA SER A 288 8.31 -21.99 4.41
C SER A 288 7.22 -21.00 4.86
N GLY A 289 7.33 -19.74 4.44
CA GLY A 289 6.54 -18.63 4.95
C GLY A 289 6.79 -18.28 6.42
N ASP A 290 7.79 -18.91 7.06
CA ASP A 290 8.17 -18.69 8.46
C ASP A 290 9.52 -17.96 8.57
N LEU A 291 9.87 -17.49 9.77
CA LEU A 291 11.10 -16.76 10.05
C LEU A 291 12.17 -17.71 10.64
N PRO A 292 13.23 -18.06 9.88
CA PRO A 292 14.33 -18.86 10.40
C PRO A 292 15.08 -18.12 11.50
N GLY A 293 15.44 -18.82 12.59
CA GLY A 293 16.15 -18.20 13.72
C GLY A 293 17.51 -17.59 13.36
N ALA A 294 18.14 -18.08 12.28
CA ALA A 294 19.44 -17.59 11.80
C ALA A 294 19.38 -16.17 11.20
N VAL A 295 18.19 -15.69 10.79
CA VAL A 295 18.05 -14.36 10.15
C VAL A 295 18.47 -13.23 11.10
N GLU A 296 18.09 -13.31 12.38
CA GLU A 296 18.47 -12.30 13.37
C GLU A 296 20.00 -12.25 13.58
N GLY A 297 20.66 -13.41 13.54
CA GLY A 297 22.12 -13.51 13.57
C GLY A 297 22.78 -12.86 12.35
N ALA A 298 22.24 -13.10 11.14
CA ALA A 298 22.76 -12.51 9.91
C ALA A 298 22.62 -10.98 9.88
N VAL A 299 21.48 -10.44 10.34
CA VAL A 299 21.28 -8.98 10.47
C VAL A 299 22.23 -8.39 11.52
N ALA A 300 22.46 -9.09 12.63
CA ALA A 300 23.41 -8.67 13.65
C ALA A 300 24.87 -8.66 13.12
N GLU A 301 25.26 -9.67 12.34
CA GLU A 301 26.57 -9.71 11.67
C GLU A 301 26.75 -8.52 10.74
N PHE A 302 25.79 -8.28 9.83
CA PHE A 302 25.84 -7.13 8.93
C PHE A 302 25.95 -5.81 9.69
N LYS A 303 25.20 -5.66 10.79
CA LYS A 303 25.23 -4.46 11.61
C LYS A 303 26.63 -4.14 12.17
N LEU A 304 27.44 -5.16 12.46
CA LEU A 304 28.82 -4.98 12.92
C LEU A 304 29.76 -4.54 11.78
N GLU A 305 29.46 -4.94 10.54
CA GLU A 305 30.23 -4.54 9.34
C GLU A 305 29.83 -3.14 8.83
N PHE A 306 28.61 -2.69 9.09
CA PHE A 306 28.11 -1.42 8.59
C PHE A 306 28.72 -0.21 9.32
N VAL A 307 29.37 0.69 8.58
CA VAL A 307 29.98 1.93 9.09
C VAL A 307 29.09 3.14 8.77
N PRO A 308 28.50 3.81 9.78
CA PRO A 308 27.74 5.04 9.59
C PRO A 308 28.62 6.19 9.10
N SER A 309 28.03 7.14 8.37
CA SER A 309 28.72 8.28 7.76
C SER A 309 29.30 9.23 8.81
N GLU A 310 28.62 9.45 9.93
CA GLU A 310 29.11 10.30 11.04
C GLU A 310 30.32 9.68 11.77
N THR A 311 30.45 8.36 11.76
CA THR A 311 31.61 7.66 12.37
C THR A 311 32.85 7.72 11.48
N ALA A 312 32.69 7.99 10.18
CA ALA A 312 33.80 8.13 9.25
C ALA A 312 34.49 9.51 9.34
N SER A 313 33.79 10.56 9.80
CA SER A 313 34.34 11.92 9.88
C SER A 313 35.24 12.17 11.10
N THR A 314 35.15 11.36 12.15
CA THR A 314 35.96 11.51 13.37
C THR A 314 37.35 10.87 13.26
N GLY A 315 37.67 10.21 12.14
CA GLY A 315 38.96 9.53 11.91
C GLY A 315 40.05 10.36 11.21
N THR A 316 39.83 11.66 10.92
CA THR A 316 40.75 12.48 10.11
C THR A 316 41.34 13.72 10.80
N THR A 317 41.23 13.83 12.12
CA THR A 317 41.88 14.91 12.89
C THR A 317 42.69 14.33 14.04
N GLU A 318 43.82 13.71 13.71
CA GLU A 318 44.99 13.59 14.58
C GLU A 318 46.22 13.33 13.69
N ALA A 319 46.86 14.41 13.25
CA ALA A 319 48.25 14.48 12.78
C ALA A 319 48.77 15.90 12.99
#